data_AF-A0A920QE20-F1
#
_entry.id   AF-A0A920QE20-F1
#
_cell.length_a   1.000
_cell.length_b   1.000
_cell.length_c   1.000
_cell.angle_alpha   90.00
_cell.angle_beta   90.00
_cell.angle_gamma   90.00
#
_symmetry.space_group_name_H-M   'P 1'
#
loop_
_entity.id
_entity.type
_entity.pdbx_description
1 polymer ?
#
loop_
_entity_poly.entity_id
_entity_poly.type
_entity_poly.pdbx_seq_one_letter_code
_entity_poly.pdbx_strand_id
1 'polypeptide(L)'
;MKHSDQSRENKAPRQAQSRRDFLWRSGGGLGGIALAGMLGRDGALANTGSSRQPIGLHHAPKAKRVIQLFMGGAASHVDLFDYKPELIKRHDEKWDPGETVELFQSSPGKTFRSPWEWSQHGQCGKPLTSIVSELSQCVDDIAFVHNVVGKTGVHSQATYLQATGFQRPGFPGMGAWVSYGLGSLNDNLPTFVVLPDHRGYASNGPKNWSSAFLPASHQGTTLFPGRANPIADLHPPKGSFVTTKSEVATQSLLAKFNREHAATREADSRLDARIKSYELAARMQLSAPEALDISHEPAHIKLLYGLDHNVQTWPKEINEIEEIDYFSRKCLVARRCSSAVSASSRFGPGTTTAFPGATGIRTRTFGATTARSRVAWPVAPPR
;
A
#
# COMPACT_ATOMS: atom_id res chain seq x y z
N MET A 1 -10.45 -37.06 -82.08
CA MET A 1 -11.25 -37.40 -80.88
C MET A 1 -10.31 -37.38 -79.68
N LYS A 2 -10.53 -36.40 -78.79
CA LYS A 2 -10.13 -36.33 -77.36
C LYS A 2 -8.62 -36.35 -77.05
N HIS A 3 -8.03 -35.18 -76.87
CA HIS A 3 -7.87 -34.42 -75.61
C HIS A 3 -6.70 -34.94 -74.76
N SER A 4 -5.59 -34.21 -74.86
CA SER A 4 -4.52 -34.11 -73.88
C SER A 4 -5.07 -33.60 -72.54
N ASP A 5 -4.86 -34.36 -71.47
CA ASP A 5 -5.14 -33.88 -70.11
C ASP A 5 -3.82 -33.78 -69.33
N GLN A 6 -3.50 -32.54 -68.94
CA GLN A 6 -2.40 -32.20 -68.05
C GLN A 6 -2.94 -32.20 -66.62
N SER A 7 -2.53 -33.16 -65.79
CA SER A 7 -2.66 -33.03 -64.34
C SER A 7 -1.29 -33.20 -63.69
N ARG A 8 -0.56 -32.07 -63.58
CA ARG A 8 0.54 -31.93 -62.63
C ARG A 8 -0.06 -31.90 -61.23
N GLU A 9 0.02 -33.00 -60.49
CA GLU A 9 -0.19 -33.00 -59.04
C GLU A 9 0.92 -32.16 -58.39
N ASN A 10 0.60 -30.91 -58.06
CA ASN A 10 1.43 -30.07 -57.22
C ASN A 10 1.24 -30.52 -55.76
N LYS A 11 1.93 -31.60 -55.35
CA LYS A 11 2.03 -31.96 -53.93
C LYS A 11 2.84 -30.88 -53.23
N ALA A 12 2.15 -29.94 -52.57
CA ALA A 12 2.78 -29.03 -51.64
C ALA A 12 3.61 -29.86 -50.63
N PRO A 13 4.86 -29.48 -50.33
CA PRO A 13 5.65 -30.20 -49.36
C PRO A 13 4.91 -30.17 -48.03
N ARG A 14 4.59 -31.36 -47.48
CA ARG A 14 4.13 -31.47 -46.09
C ARG A 14 5.24 -30.88 -45.22
N GLN A 15 5.06 -29.65 -44.75
CA GLN A 15 5.92 -29.07 -43.73
C GLN A 15 5.94 -30.06 -42.56
N ALA A 16 7.07 -30.71 -42.35
CA ALA A 16 7.30 -31.54 -41.19
C ALA A 16 7.10 -30.62 -39.98
N GLN A 17 6.01 -30.81 -39.24
CA GLN A 17 5.77 -30.07 -38.02
C GLN A 17 6.95 -30.36 -37.11
N SER A 18 7.68 -29.31 -36.71
CA SER A 18 8.82 -29.51 -35.84
C SER A 18 8.34 -30.10 -34.51
N ARG A 19 9.19 -30.84 -33.81
CA ARG A 19 8.89 -31.32 -32.45
C ARG A 19 8.40 -30.19 -31.53
N ARG A 20 8.88 -28.96 -31.79
CA ARG A 20 8.46 -27.73 -31.11
C ARG A 20 7.01 -27.35 -31.45
N ASP A 21 6.60 -27.44 -32.71
CA ASP A 21 5.21 -27.18 -33.14
C ASP A 21 4.24 -28.23 -32.61
N PHE A 22 4.65 -29.49 -32.55
CA PHE A 22 3.85 -30.57 -31.96
C PHE A 22 3.66 -30.36 -30.46
N LEU A 23 4.73 -30.06 -29.70
CA LEU A 23 4.63 -29.76 -28.27
C LEU A 23 3.80 -28.49 -27.99
N TRP A 24 3.95 -27.45 -28.82
CA TRP A 24 3.17 -26.22 -28.72
C TRP A 24 1.67 -26.46 -28.97
N ARG A 25 1.32 -27.31 -29.93
CA ARG A 25 -0.07 -27.61 -30.30
C ARG A 25 -0.74 -28.67 -29.43
N SER A 26 0.00 -29.66 -28.94
CA SER A 26 -0.55 -30.78 -28.17
C SER A 26 -0.63 -30.53 -26.65
N GLY A 27 0.21 -29.65 -26.10
CA GLY A 27 0.21 -29.33 -24.66
C GLY A 27 0.32 -27.85 -24.31
N GLY A 28 0.61 -26.98 -25.28
CA GLY A 28 0.91 -25.56 -25.08
C GLY A 28 -0.26 -24.59 -25.24
N GLY A 29 -1.49 -25.03 -25.54
CA GLY A 29 -2.61 -24.12 -25.79
C GLY A 29 -2.94 -23.21 -24.59
N LEU A 30 -3.33 -23.80 -23.45
CA LEU A 30 -3.64 -23.05 -22.23
C LEU A 30 -2.37 -22.61 -21.48
N GLY A 31 -1.37 -23.49 -21.40
CA GLY A 31 -0.10 -23.18 -20.74
C GLY A 31 0.70 -22.09 -21.47
N GLY A 32 0.62 -22.04 -22.79
CA GLY A 32 1.24 -21.01 -23.63
C GLY A 32 0.51 -19.67 -23.56
N ILE A 33 -0.83 -19.66 -23.37
CA ILE A 33 -1.57 -18.43 -23.05
C ILE A 33 -1.17 -17.91 -21.67
N ALA A 34 -1.08 -18.78 -20.66
CA ALA A 34 -0.61 -18.39 -19.33
C ALA A 34 0.83 -17.87 -19.36
N LEU A 35 1.72 -18.56 -20.08
CA LEU A 35 3.12 -18.15 -20.27
C LEU A 35 3.23 -16.84 -21.05
N ALA A 36 2.47 -16.65 -22.13
CA ALA A 36 2.43 -15.39 -22.87
C ALA A 36 1.86 -14.25 -22.01
N GLY A 37 0.89 -14.53 -21.14
CA GLY A 37 0.39 -13.58 -20.15
C GLY A 37 1.43 -13.18 -19.12
N MET A 38 2.21 -14.14 -18.59
CA MET A 38 3.31 -13.89 -17.66
C MET A 38 4.46 -13.13 -18.34
N LEU A 39 4.93 -13.59 -19.51
CA LEU A 39 5.96 -12.91 -20.30
C LEU A 39 5.53 -11.50 -20.75
N GLY A 40 4.23 -11.30 -21.00
CA GLY A 40 3.64 -10.00 -21.30
C GLY A 40 3.62 -9.05 -20.08
N ARG A 41 3.31 -9.57 -18.88
CA ARG A 41 3.39 -8.81 -17.61
C ARG A 41 4.84 -8.44 -17.25
N ASP A 42 5.79 -9.33 -17.51
CA ASP A 42 7.21 -9.13 -17.21
C ASP A 42 7.96 -8.33 -18.28
N GLY A 43 7.28 -7.90 -19.35
CA GLY A 43 7.90 -7.15 -20.46
C GLY A 43 8.94 -7.95 -21.24
N ALA A 44 8.92 -9.27 -21.14
CA ALA A 44 9.87 -10.19 -21.77
C ALA A 44 9.47 -10.62 -23.19
N LEU A 45 8.27 -10.24 -23.65
CA LEU A 45 7.89 -10.40 -25.06
C LEU A 45 8.62 -9.37 -25.93
N ALA A 46 9.15 -9.83 -27.07
CA ALA A 46 9.73 -8.95 -28.07
C ALA A 46 8.72 -7.83 -28.41
N ASN A 47 9.20 -6.59 -28.51
CA ASN A 47 8.36 -5.42 -28.73
C ASN A 47 7.75 -5.45 -30.15
N THR A 48 6.69 -6.21 -30.35
CA THR A 48 5.97 -6.30 -31.62
C THR A 48 5.02 -5.10 -31.77
N GLY A 49 5.49 -3.86 -31.59
CA GLY A 49 4.78 -2.59 -31.90
C GLY A 49 3.38 -2.38 -31.29
N SER A 50 2.87 -3.37 -30.57
CA SER A 50 1.53 -3.52 -30.03
C SER A 50 1.67 -4.20 -28.67
N SER A 51 2.68 -3.78 -27.88
CA SER A 51 2.63 -4.03 -26.45
C SER A 51 1.39 -3.32 -25.95
N ARG A 52 0.32 -4.08 -25.71
CA ARG A 52 -0.67 -3.70 -24.72
C ARG A 52 0.13 -3.51 -23.42
N GLN A 53 0.61 -2.28 -23.23
CA GLN A 53 0.75 -1.70 -21.90
C GLN A 53 -0.49 -2.17 -21.11
N PRO A 54 -0.35 -2.58 -19.83
CA PRO A 54 -1.51 -2.99 -19.05
C PRO A 54 -2.64 -2.02 -19.34
N ILE A 55 -3.73 -2.52 -19.94
CA ILE A 55 -4.76 -1.70 -20.57
C ILE A 55 -5.14 -0.61 -19.57
N GLY A 56 -4.77 0.65 -19.84
CA GLY A 56 -5.17 1.79 -19.01
C GLY A 56 -4.09 2.72 -18.45
N LEU A 57 -2.78 2.47 -18.62
CA LEU A 57 -1.76 3.42 -18.14
C LEU A 57 -1.07 4.20 -19.28
N HIS A 58 -1.24 5.52 -19.27
CA HIS A 58 -0.56 6.44 -20.20
C HIS A 58 0.96 6.49 -19.99
N HIS A 59 1.43 6.24 -18.75
CA HIS A 59 2.84 6.24 -18.39
C HIS A 59 3.16 5.05 -17.49
N ALA A 60 4.35 4.47 -17.68
CA ALA A 60 4.86 3.46 -16.76
C ALA A 60 5.10 4.06 -15.38
N PRO A 61 4.63 3.42 -14.29
CA PRO A 61 4.81 3.93 -12.94
C PRO A 61 6.30 3.90 -12.54
N LYS A 62 6.81 5.04 -12.07
CA LYS A 62 8.21 5.14 -11.58
C LYS A 62 8.36 4.58 -10.16
N ALA A 63 7.34 4.72 -9.32
CA ALA A 63 7.30 4.17 -7.98
C ALA A 63 6.62 2.79 -8.01
N LYS A 64 7.29 1.78 -7.48
CA LYS A 64 6.74 0.41 -7.36
C LYS A 64 5.94 0.21 -6.08
N ARG A 65 6.22 1.02 -5.05
CA ARG A 65 5.76 0.85 -3.68
C ARG A 65 5.64 2.20 -2.99
N VAL A 66 4.61 2.36 -2.17
CA VAL A 66 4.38 3.56 -1.37
C VAL A 66 4.05 3.11 0.05
N ILE A 67 4.78 3.64 1.02
CA ILE A 67 4.44 3.53 2.43
C ILE A 67 3.98 4.91 2.87
N GLN A 68 2.73 4.98 3.33
CA GLN A 68 2.16 6.20 3.87
C GLN A 68 2.04 6.07 5.38
N LEU A 69 2.60 7.05 6.08
CA LEU A 69 2.56 7.15 7.53
C LEU A 69 1.62 8.29 7.91
N PHE A 70 0.47 7.96 8.50
CA PHE A 70 -0.47 8.95 9.01
C PHE A 70 -0.41 8.98 10.54
N MET A 71 0.26 10.00 11.07
CA MET A 71 0.46 10.20 12.51
C MET A 71 -0.66 11.06 13.09
N GLY A 72 -1.86 10.49 13.17
CA GLY A 72 -3.04 11.18 13.69
C GLY A 72 -2.86 11.58 15.16
N GLY A 73 -2.88 12.88 15.44
CA GLY A 73 -2.91 13.43 16.80
C GLY A 73 -1.57 13.61 17.52
N ALA A 74 -0.42 13.30 16.92
CA ALA A 74 0.87 13.32 17.65
C ALA A 74 2.10 13.88 16.90
N ALA A 75 2.02 14.13 15.59
CA ALA A 75 3.16 14.65 14.81
C ALA A 75 2.88 16.08 14.31
N SER A 76 3.06 17.06 15.19
CA SER A 76 2.92 18.47 14.83
C SER A 76 4.08 18.90 13.92
N HIS A 77 3.79 19.34 12.69
CA HIS A 77 4.83 19.72 11.73
C HIS A 77 5.72 20.86 12.23
N VAL A 78 5.15 21.82 12.98
CA VAL A 78 5.89 22.94 13.61
C VAL A 78 6.79 22.50 14.76
N ASP A 79 6.65 21.26 15.22
CA ASP A 79 7.47 20.65 16.26
C ASP A 79 8.50 19.66 15.73
N LEU A 80 8.51 19.41 14.42
CA LEU A 80 9.37 18.41 13.78
C LEU A 80 10.32 19.06 12.77
N PHE A 81 9.76 19.71 11.75
CA PHE A 81 10.53 20.13 10.58
C PHE A 81 10.04 21.43 9.94
N ASP A 82 8.99 22.07 10.45
CA ASP A 82 8.52 23.35 9.94
C ASP A 82 8.89 24.50 10.89
N TYR A 83 10.13 24.96 10.76
CA TYR A 83 10.67 26.05 11.58
C TYR A 83 9.90 27.36 11.35
N LYS A 84 9.29 27.88 12.43
CA LYS A 84 8.52 29.13 12.43
C LYS A 84 9.18 30.18 13.34
N PRO A 85 10.05 31.08 12.82
CA PRO A 85 10.70 32.11 13.63
C PRO A 85 9.73 33.00 14.41
N GLU A 86 8.60 33.38 13.81
CA GLU A 86 7.58 34.20 14.47
C GLU A 86 6.91 33.48 15.65
N LEU A 87 6.76 32.15 15.59
CA LEU A 87 6.21 31.37 16.69
C LEU A 87 7.14 31.38 17.91
N ILE A 88 8.45 31.39 17.67
CA ILE A 88 9.48 31.48 18.70
C ILE A 88 9.52 32.89 19.29
N LYS A 89 9.51 33.91 18.43
CA LYS A 89 9.55 35.32 18.85
C LYS A 89 8.37 35.70 19.72
N ARG A 90 7.18 35.21 19.39
CA ARG A 90 5.92 35.54 20.07
C ARG A 90 5.56 34.54 21.18
N HIS A 91 6.50 33.70 21.61
CA HIS A 91 6.24 32.74 22.67
C HIS A 91 5.71 33.44 23.93
N ASP A 92 4.69 32.85 24.56
CA ASP A 92 3.98 33.38 25.73
C ASP A 92 3.16 34.66 25.51
N GLU A 93 3.20 35.26 24.32
CA GLU A 93 2.29 36.33 23.94
C GLU A 93 0.87 35.77 23.72
N LYS A 94 -0.14 36.63 23.89
CA LYS A 94 -1.52 36.27 23.55
C LYS A 94 -1.58 35.84 22.08
N TRP A 95 -2.14 34.68 21.80
CA TRP A 95 -2.34 34.26 20.42
C TRP A 95 -3.42 35.16 19.78
N ASP A 96 -3.01 35.87 18.74
CA ASP A 96 -3.88 36.71 17.92
C ASP A 96 -3.60 36.42 16.44
N PRO A 97 -4.46 35.66 15.77
CA PRO A 97 -4.30 35.33 14.35
C PRO A 97 -4.67 36.52 13.44
N GLY A 98 -5.19 37.64 13.97
CA GLY A 98 -5.64 38.78 13.18
C GLY A 98 -6.91 38.51 12.35
N GLU A 99 -7.51 37.33 12.50
CA GLU A 99 -8.75 36.91 11.84
C GLU A 99 -9.62 36.10 12.81
N THR A 100 -10.93 36.01 12.54
CA THR A 100 -11.80 35.12 13.31
C THR A 100 -11.51 33.67 12.92
N VAL A 101 -10.97 32.89 13.86
CA VAL A 101 -10.73 31.45 13.69
C VAL A 101 -11.75 30.68 14.52
N GLU A 102 -12.49 29.77 13.89
CA GLU A 102 -13.36 28.84 14.59
C GLU A 102 -12.54 27.81 15.38
N LEU A 103 -12.66 27.84 16.70
CA LEU A 103 -12.02 26.87 17.60
C LEU A 103 -13.06 25.86 18.05
N PHE A 104 -12.76 24.56 17.92
CA PHE A 104 -13.72 23.49 18.21
C PHE A 104 -13.91 23.23 19.71
N GLN A 105 -12.88 23.44 20.56
CA GLN A 105 -12.89 23.06 21.98
C GLN A 105 -12.16 24.02 22.95
N SER A 106 -11.81 25.24 22.56
CA SER A 106 -11.02 26.11 23.46
C SER A 106 -11.15 27.61 23.18
N SER A 107 -10.96 28.41 24.21
CA SER A 107 -10.53 29.80 24.07
C SER A 107 -9.08 29.83 23.61
N PRO A 108 -8.67 30.78 22.75
CA PRO A 108 -7.28 30.87 22.34
C PRO A 108 -6.37 31.16 23.53
N GLY A 109 -5.36 30.32 23.69
CA GLY A 109 -4.34 30.45 24.73
C GLY A 109 -3.22 31.41 24.33
N LYS A 110 -2.05 31.21 24.93
CA LYS A 110 -0.82 31.88 24.52
C LYS A 110 -0.21 31.18 23.31
N THR A 111 0.56 31.93 22.54
CA THR A 111 1.40 31.38 21.47
C THR A 111 2.48 30.47 22.09
N PHE A 112 2.56 29.24 21.63
CA PHE A 112 3.49 28.24 22.15
C PHE A 112 4.56 27.93 21.11
N ARG A 113 5.83 28.15 21.45
CA ARG A 113 6.95 27.73 20.61
C ARG A 113 7.14 26.21 20.73
N SER A 114 7.83 25.64 19.75
CA SER A 114 8.24 24.26 19.88
C SER A 114 9.14 24.08 21.12
N PRO A 115 8.89 23.07 21.98
CA PRO A 115 9.69 22.83 23.17
C PRO A 115 11.04 22.16 22.87
N TRP A 116 11.26 21.75 21.61
CA TRP A 116 12.48 21.08 21.17
C TRP A 116 13.46 22.04 20.51
N GLU A 117 14.75 21.80 20.74
CA GLU A 117 15.83 22.57 20.16
C GLU A 117 15.95 22.33 18.66
N TRP A 118 16.23 23.40 17.91
CA TRP A 118 16.38 23.36 16.46
C TRP A 118 17.85 23.29 16.05
N SER A 119 18.15 22.51 15.02
CA SER A 119 19.47 22.45 14.40
C SER A 119 19.37 22.29 12.89
N GLN A 120 20.38 22.80 12.16
CA GLN A 120 20.45 22.67 10.71
C GLN A 120 21.10 21.34 10.35
N HIS A 121 20.49 20.62 9.41
CA HIS A 121 20.96 19.29 8.99
C HIS A 121 21.05 19.16 7.48
N GLY A 122 21.93 18.26 7.04
CA GLY A 122 22.17 17.95 5.63
C GLY A 122 22.83 19.08 4.84
N GLN A 123 23.05 18.82 3.56
CA GLN A 123 23.54 19.83 2.61
C GLN A 123 22.48 20.88 2.30
N CYS A 124 21.20 20.49 2.36
CA CYS A 124 20.08 21.40 2.15
C CYS A 124 19.87 22.41 3.30
N GLY A 125 20.57 22.24 4.43
CA GLY A 125 20.40 23.10 5.60
C GLY A 125 18.94 23.10 6.07
N LYS A 126 18.34 21.92 6.20
CA LYS A 126 16.96 21.80 6.68
C LYS A 126 16.97 21.93 8.21
N PRO A 127 16.20 22.87 8.78
CA PRO A 127 15.99 22.89 10.23
C PRO A 127 15.13 21.69 10.64
N LEU A 128 15.63 20.91 11.60
CA LEU A 128 14.91 19.84 12.29
C LEU A 128 14.99 20.07 13.81
N THR A 129 13.99 19.62 14.54
CA THR A 129 14.04 19.59 16.01
C THR A 129 14.79 18.37 16.53
N SER A 130 15.25 18.43 17.77
CA SER A 130 15.98 17.34 18.43
C SER A 130 15.22 16.01 18.43
N ILE A 131 13.87 16.03 18.50
CA ILE A 131 13.03 14.82 18.51
C ILE A 131 13.05 14.04 17.19
N VAL A 132 13.38 14.67 16.06
CA VAL A 132 13.52 14.02 14.75
C VAL A 132 14.92 14.18 14.16
N SER A 133 15.90 14.45 15.01
CA SER A 133 17.30 14.65 14.60
C SER A 133 17.87 13.42 13.88
N GLU A 134 17.40 12.21 14.16
CA GLU A 134 17.80 11.00 13.44
C GLU A 134 17.42 11.00 11.95
N LEU A 135 16.40 11.77 11.55
CA LEU A 135 16.08 11.96 10.12
C LEU A 135 17.15 12.76 9.38
N SER A 136 18.07 13.43 10.10
CA SER A 136 19.19 14.16 9.51
C SER A 136 20.06 13.29 8.61
N GLN A 137 20.16 11.99 8.90
CA GLN A 137 20.95 11.03 8.12
C GLN A 137 20.46 10.87 6.68
N CYS A 138 19.19 11.19 6.40
CA CYS A 138 18.58 11.09 5.07
C CYS A 138 17.83 12.36 4.67
N VAL A 139 18.05 13.49 5.33
CA VAL A 139 17.25 14.71 5.13
C VAL A 139 17.34 15.27 3.70
N ASP A 140 18.49 15.11 3.06
CA ASP A 140 18.71 15.52 1.66
C ASP A 140 17.93 14.66 0.64
N ASP A 141 17.47 13.47 1.05
CA ASP A 141 16.60 12.60 0.24
C ASP A 141 15.09 12.84 0.49
N ILE A 142 14.75 13.72 1.44
CA ILE A 142 13.37 14.03 1.83
C ILE A 142 12.88 15.30 1.12
N ALA A 143 11.72 15.19 0.47
CA ALA A 143 10.99 16.35 -0.03
C ALA A 143 9.98 16.82 1.02
N PHE A 144 10.12 18.07 1.48
CA PHE A 144 9.17 18.69 2.40
C PHE A 144 8.13 19.52 1.64
N VAL A 145 6.85 19.31 1.93
CA VAL A 145 5.73 20.01 1.30
C VAL A 145 4.99 20.80 2.37
N HIS A 146 5.20 22.13 2.40
CA HIS A 146 4.66 23.02 3.44
C HIS A 146 3.37 23.74 3.04
N ASN A 147 2.94 23.60 1.80
CA ASN A 147 1.82 24.33 1.22
C ASN A 147 0.53 23.50 1.13
N VAL A 148 0.41 22.41 1.89
CA VAL A 148 -0.84 21.64 2.00
C VAL A 148 -1.79 22.35 2.95
N VAL A 149 -3.02 22.60 2.50
CA VAL A 149 -4.03 23.34 3.30
C VAL A 149 -5.27 22.49 3.50
N GLY A 150 -5.70 22.36 4.75
CA GLY A 150 -6.98 21.77 5.14
C GLY A 150 -8.10 22.81 5.17
N LYS A 151 -9.35 22.38 4.91
CA LYS A 151 -10.55 23.24 4.93
C LYS A 151 -11.37 23.12 6.22
N THR A 152 -10.88 22.41 7.23
CA THR A 152 -11.60 22.10 8.48
C THR A 152 -10.62 21.91 9.62
N GLY A 153 -10.99 22.40 10.81
CA GLY A 153 -10.30 22.10 12.07
C GLY A 153 -10.86 20.87 12.79
N VAL A 154 -11.95 20.26 12.30
CA VAL A 154 -12.58 19.10 12.92
C VAL A 154 -11.81 17.84 12.58
N HIS A 155 -11.37 17.11 13.61
CA HIS A 155 -10.52 15.93 13.47
C HIS A 155 -11.10 14.86 12.52
N SER A 156 -12.39 14.53 12.64
CA SER A 156 -13.06 13.54 11.78
C SER A 156 -13.18 13.98 10.32
N GLN A 157 -13.41 15.26 10.05
CA GLN A 157 -13.48 15.75 8.67
C GLN A 157 -12.07 15.86 8.06
N ALA A 158 -11.08 16.23 8.87
CA ALA A 158 -9.68 16.32 8.45
C ALA A 158 -9.10 14.94 8.10
N THR A 159 -9.45 13.87 8.84
CA THR A 159 -9.02 12.51 8.48
C THR A 159 -9.59 12.05 7.14
N TYR A 160 -10.87 12.35 6.85
CA TYR A 160 -11.42 12.09 5.52
C TYR A 160 -10.72 12.92 4.44
N LEU A 161 -10.48 14.21 4.68
CA LEU A 161 -9.83 15.08 3.71
C LEU A 161 -8.42 14.58 3.38
N GLN A 162 -7.68 14.13 4.38
CA GLN A 162 -6.35 13.56 4.21
C GLN A 162 -6.38 12.23 3.45
N ALA A 163 -7.33 11.35 3.77
CA ALA A 163 -7.37 10.00 3.22
C ALA A 163 -8.02 9.94 1.84
N THR A 164 -9.01 10.80 1.56
CA THR A 164 -9.88 10.74 0.37
C THR A 164 -9.84 12.01 -0.48
N GLY A 165 -9.34 13.13 0.04
CA GLY A 165 -9.45 14.45 -0.61
C GLY A 165 -10.77 15.17 -0.37
N PHE A 166 -11.71 14.57 0.36
CA PHE A 166 -13.03 15.15 0.66
C PHE A 166 -13.32 15.17 2.15
N GLN A 167 -14.02 16.21 2.65
CA GLN A 167 -14.44 16.29 4.06
C GLN A 167 -15.65 15.41 4.38
N ARG A 168 -16.38 14.97 3.35
CA ARG A 168 -17.59 14.15 3.45
C ARG A 168 -17.26 12.69 3.17
N PRO A 169 -17.94 11.74 3.82
CA PRO A 169 -17.79 10.32 3.50
C PRO A 169 -18.31 10.00 2.09
N GLY A 170 -18.01 8.79 1.61
CA GLY A 170 -18.51 8.27 0.33
C GLY A 170 -17.53 8.36 -0.83
N PHE A 171 -16.29 8.77 -0.57
CA PHE A 171 -15.22 8.83 -1.56
C PHE A 171 -14.16 7.75 -1.30
N PRO A 172 -13.55 7.17 -2.35
CA PRO A 172 -12.50 6.19 -2.19
C PRO A 172 -11.26 6.82 -1.55
N GLY A 173 -10.60 6.08 -0.66
CA GLY A 173 -9.31 6.47 -0.12
C GLY A 173 -8.21 6.48 -1.19
N MET A 174 -7.13 7.22 -0.95
CA MET A 174 -5.99 7.32 -1.87
C MET A 174 -5.41 5.96 -2.25
N GLY A 175 -5.27 5.04 -1.28
CA GLY A 175 -4.80 3.67 -1.56
C GLY A 175 -5.75 2.87 -2.46
N ALA A 176 -7.07 3.10 -2.38
CA ALA A 176 -8.04 2.48 -3.27
C ALA A 176 -7.91 3.03 -4.70
N TRP A 177 -7.73 4.34 -4.85
CA TRP A 177 -7.45 4.96 -6.16
C TRP A 177 -6.15 4.46 -6.78
N VAL A 178 -5.08 4.35 -5.99
CA VAL A 178 -3.79 3.83 -6.46
C VAL A 178 -3.93 2.36 -6.88
N SER A 179 -4.61 1.56 -6.08
CA SER A 179 -4.89 0.15 -6.39
C SER A 179 -5.73 -0.02 -7.66
N TYR A 180 -6.75 0.83 -7.85
CA TYR A 180 -7.60 0.81 -9.04
C TYR A 180 -6.87 1.30 -10.29
N GLY A 181 -6.16 2.41 -10.19
CA GLY A 181 -5.51 3.05 -11.32
C GLY A 181 -4.23 2.34 -11.79
N LEU A 182 -3.40 1.88 -10.86
CA LEU A 182 -2.10 1.25 -11.18
C LEU A 182 -2.14 -0.28 -11.22
N GLY A 183 -3.19 -0.89 -10.68
CA GLY A 183 -3.31 -2.34 -10.57
C GLY A 183 -2.37 -2.95 -9.52
N SER A 184 -2.18 -4.27 -9.59
CA SER A 184 -1.33 -5.02 -8.65
C SER A 184 -0.09 -5.60 -9.31
N LEU A 185 1.02 -5.59 -8.57
CA LEU A 185 2.24 -6.34 -8.89
C LEU A 185 2.24 -7.76 -8.30
N ASN A 186 1.25 -8.11 -7.47
CA ASN A 186 1.13 -9.41 -6.82
C ASN A 186 -0.31 -9.92 -6.85
N ASP A 187 -0.49 -11.20 -7.14
CA ASP A 187 -1.80 -11.84 -7.14
C ASP A 187 -2.12 -12.51 -5.78
N ASN A 188 -1.13 -12.63 -4.88
CA ASN A 188 -1.24 -13.37 -3.62
C ASN A 188 -1.38 -12.49 -2.37
N LEU A 189 -1.18 -11.18 -2.47
CA LEU A 189 -1.34 -10.24 -1.35
C LEU A 189 -2.18 -9.04 -1.80
N PRO A 190 -2.90 -8.37 -0.88
CA PRO A 190 -3.64 -7.15 -1.19
C PRO A 190 -2.73 -6.05 -1.71
N THR A 191 -3.15 -5.36 -2.77
CA THR A 191 -2.46 -4.17 -3.29
C THR A 191 -2.49 -3.01 -2.29
N PHE A 192 -3.58 -2.90 -1.51
CA PHE A 192 -3.77 -1.83 -0.53
C PHE A 192 -3.91 -2.42 0.87
N VAL A 193 -2.84 -2.30 1.64
CA VAL A 193 -2.74 -2.76 3.03
C VAL A 193 -2.80 -1.57 3.98
N VAL A 194 -3.53 -1.72 5.08
CA VAL A 194 -3.62 -0.76 6.17
C VAL A 194 -3.10 -1.41 7.44
N LEU A 195 -2.23 -0.71 8.16
CA LEU A 195 -1.67 -1.13 9.45
C LEU A 195 -2.16 -0.16 10.54
N PRO A 196 -3.32 -0.41 11.16
CA PRO A 196 -3.88 0.46 12.18
C PRO A 196 -3.00 0.54 13.44
N ASP A 197 -3.30 1.50 14.29
CA ASP A 197 -2.70 1.53 15.62
C ASP A 197 -3.21 0.35 16.48
N HIS A 198 -2.38 -0.13 17.39
CA HIS A 198 -2.74 -1.26 18.25
C HIS A 198 -3.89 -0.92 19.19
N ARG A 199 -4.01 0.37 19.56
CA ARG A 199 -5.04 0.95 20.43
C ARG A 199 -6.38 1.14 19.71
N GLY A 200 -6.39 1.13 18.38
CA GLY A 200 -7.60 1.25 17.59
C GLY A 200 -7.42 2.05 16.32
N TYR A 201 -8.55 2.46 15.74
CA TYR A 201 -8.54 3.22 14.49
C TYR A 201 -8.50 4.72 14.73
N ALA A 202 -7.92 5.44 13.76
CA ALA A 202 -8.15 6.87 13.62
C ALA A 202 -9.66 7.18 13.48
N SER A 203 -10.03 8.43 13.74
CA SER A 203 -11.42 8.89 13.60
C SER A 203 -12.02 8.51 12.25
N ASN A 204 -13.28 8.07 12.26
CA ASN A 204 -14.03 7.41 11.17
C ASN A 204 -13.67 5.95 10.86
N GLY A 205 -12.60 5.41 11.45
CA GLY A 205 -12.26 4.01 11.31
C GLY A 205 -12.00 3.58 9.87
N PRO A 206 -12.46 2.36 9.49
CA PRO A 206 -12.28 1.82 8.15
C PRO A 206 -12.79 2.65 6.98
N LYS A 207 -13.66 3.63 7.26
CA LYS A 207 -14.21 4.51 6.23
C LYS A 207 -13.15 5.39 5.57
N ASN A 208 -12.03 5.68 6.24
CA ASN A 208 -10.93 6.46 5.66
C ASN A 208 -10.24 5.74 4.49
N TRP A 209 -10.28 4.40 4.47
CA TRP A 209 -9.64 3.56 3.44
C TRP A 209 -10.64 2.70 2.69
N SER A 210 -11.88 3.19 2.58
CA SER A 210 -12.94 2.55 1.81
C SER A 210 -12.64 2.61 0.31
N SER A 211 -13.08 1.58 -0.42
CA SER A 211 -13.19 1.62 -1.88
C SER A 211 -14.37 2.49 -2.36
N ALA A 212 -15.35 2.73 -1.48
CA ALA A 212 -16.57 3.48 -1.77
C ALA A 212 -17.27 2.99 -3.05
N PHE A 213 -17.30 3.81 -4.11
CA PHE A 213 -17.92 3.46 -5.39
C PHE A 213 -16.97 2.71 -6.34
N LEU A 214 -15.69 2.55 -6.00
CA LEU A 214 -14.78 1.65 -6.73
C LEU A 214 -15.12 0.19 -6.41
N PRO A 215 -14.73 -0.76 -7.29
CA PRO A 215 -14.92 -2.18 -7.00
C PRO A 215 -14.32 -2.57 -5.64
N ALA A 216 -15.05 -3.42 -4.91
CA ALA A 216 -14.66 -3.84 -3.56
C ALA A 216 -13.28 -4.53 -3.49
N SER A 217 -12.75 -5.02 -4.62
CA SER A 217 -11.37 -5.53 -4.72
C SER A 217 -10.29 -4.51 -4.38
N HIS A 218 -10.62 -3.21 -4.37
CA HIS A 218 -9.69 -2.13 -4.00
C HIS A 218 -9.89 -1.64 -2.56
N GLN A 219 -10.70 -2.36 -1.76
CA GLN A 219 -10.89 -2.07 -0.34
C GLN A 219 -9.57 -2.26 0.42
N GLY A 220 -9.23 -1.29 1.28
CA GLY A 220 -8.05 -1.41 2.14
C GLY A 220 -8.19 -2.60 3.10
N THR A 221 -7.21 -3.50 3.06
CA THR A 221 -7.18 -4.69 3.91
C THR A 221 -6.37 -4.38 5.17
N THR A 222 -7.01 -4.49 6.33
CA THR A 222 -6.37 -4.24 7.63
C THR A 222 -5.57 -5.45 8.08
N LEU A 223 -4.30 -5.24 8.42
CA LEU A 223 -3.45 -6.23 9.07
C LEU A 223 -3.06 -5.72 10.45
N PHE A 224 -3.06 -6.62 11.44
CA PHE A 224 -2.65 -6.32 12.82
C PHE A 224 -1.42 -7.14 13.21
N PRO A 225 -0.19 -6.66 12.87
CA PRO A 225 1.05 -7.33 13.26
C PRO A 225 1.11 -7.63 14.76
N GLY A 226 1.59 -8.83 15.11
CA GLY A 226 1.75 -9.25 16.51
C GLY A 226 0.50 -9.81 17.19
N ARG A 227 -0.69 -9.74 16.57
CA ARG A 227 -1.88 -10.44 17.07
C ARG A 227 -1.86 -11.91 16.66
N ALA A 228 -2.45 -12.77 17.50
CA ALA A 228 -2.61 -14.20 17.21
C ALA A 228 -3.39 -14.45 15.90
N ASN A 229 -4.37 -13.60 15.60
CA ASN A 229 -5.07 -13.59 14.32
C ASN A 229 -4.90 -12.20 13.67
N PRO A 230 -3.85 -11.99 12.86
CA PRO A 230 -3.51 -10.66 12.34
C PRO A 230 -4.43 -10.24 11.19
N ILE A 231 -5.15 -11.19 10.58
CA ILE A 231 -6.18 -10.98 9.56
C ILE A 231 -7.48 -11.57 10.11
N ALA A 232 -8.57 -10.81 10.07
CA ALA A 232 -9.88 -11.32 10.49
C ALA A 232 -10.28 -12.53 9.63
N ASP A 233 -10.91 -13.53 10.25
CA ASP A 233 -11.47 -14.71 9.57
C ASP A 233 -10.46 -15.53 8.75
N LEU A 234 -9.15 -15.42 9.07
CA LEU A 234 -8.10 -16.15 8.36
C LEU A 234 -8.18 -17.66 8.56
N HIS A 235 -8.59 -18.12 9.74
CA HIS A 235 -8.66 -19.54 10.06
C HIS A 235 -10.10 -20.04 10.09
N PRO A 236 -10.38 -21.24 9.53
CA PRO A 236 -11.70 -21.83 9.64
C PRO A 236 -12.05 -22.09 11.12
N PRO A 237 -13.34 -22.05 11.48
CA PRO A 237 -13.78 -22.38 12.82
C PRO A 237 -13.39 -23.83 13.16
N LYS A 238 -12.96 -24.05 14.41
CA LYS A 238 -12.62 -25.39 14.91
C LYS A 238 -13.92 -26.17 15.15
N GLY A 239 -14.16 -27.21 14.36
CA GLY A 239 -15.34 -28.07 14.51
C GLY A 239 -15.14 -29.43 13.83
N SER A 240 -15.71 -30.48 14.41
CA SER A 240 -15.61 -31.86 13.88
C SER A 240 -16.26 -32.03 12.49
N PHE A 241 -17.18 -31.14 12.14
CA PHE A 241 -17.87 -31.10 10.84
C PHE A 241 -17.19 -30.20 9.81
N VAL A 242 -16.14 -29.45 10.18
CA VAL A 242 -15.35 -28.60 9.27
C VAL A 242 -14.15 -29.41 8.79
N THR A 243 -14.39 -30.26 7.81
CA THR A 243 -13.40 -31.12 7.15
C THR A 243 -13.04 -30.56 5.77
N THR A 244 -11.91 -30.99 5.18
CA THR A 244 -11.57 -30.64 3.80
C THR A 244 -12.70 -30.99 2.82
N LYS A 245 -13.39 -32.11 3.05
CA LYS A 245 -14.51 -32.55 2.20
C LYS A 245 -15.72 -31.63 2.30
N SER A 246 -16.11 -31.24 3.52
CA SER A 246 -17.24 -30.32 3.74
C SER A 246 -16.90 -28.91 3.24
N GLU A 247 -15.65 -28.48 3.37
CA GLU A 247 -15.17 -27.19 2.86
C GLU A 247 -15.29 -27.11 1.33
N VAL A 248 -14.78 -28.12 0.61
CA VAL A 248 -14.90 -28.20 -0.86
C VAL A 248 -16.37 -28.26 -1.30
N ALA A 249 -17.21 -29.03 -0.60
CA ALA A 249 -18.63 -29.10 -0.89
C ALA A 249 -19.34 -27.74 -0.68
N THR A 250 -18.98 -27.03 0.39
CA THR A 250 -19.53 -25.71 0.72
C THR A 250 -19.10 -24.68 -0.32
N GLN A 251 -17.83 -24.64 -0.68
CA GLN A 251 -17.31 -23.75 -1.74
C GLN A 251 -17.97 -24.03 -3.10
N SER A 252 -18.19 -25.30 -3.44
CA SER A 252 -18.87 -25.69 -4.68
C SER A 252 -20.32 -25.22 -4.70
N LEU A 253 -21.03 -25.35 -3.58
CA LEU A 253 -22.41 -24.87 -3.42
C LEU A 253 -22.48 -23.34 -3.49
N LEU A 254 -21.58 -22.63 -2.80
CA LEU A 254 -21.48 -21.17 -2.85
C LEU A 254 -21.17 -20.69 -4.27
N ALA A 255 -20.26 -21.34 -4.99
CA ALA A 255 -19.96 -21.01 -6.38
C ALA A 255 -21.18 -21.19 -7.29
N LYS A 256 -22.01 -22.22 -7.05
CA LYS A 256 -23.27 -22.41 -7.77
C LYS A 256 -24.23 -21.25 -7.51
N PHE A 257 -24.51 -20.91 -6.25
CA PHE A 257 -25.41 -19.80 -5.91
C PHE A 257 -24.90 -18.45 -6.39
N ASN A 258 -23.59 -18.21 -6.32
CA ASN A 258 -22.98 -17.01 -6.86
C ASN A 258 -23.21 -16.89 -8.38
N ARG A 259 -23.03 -17.97 -9.14
CA ARG A 259 -23.29 -17.98 -10.59
C ARG A 259 -24.76 -17.74 -10.92
N GLU A 260 -25.67 -18.40 -10.22
CA GLU A 260 -27.12 -18.21 -10.39
C GLU A 260 -27.53 -16.76 -10.05
N HIS A 261 -26.99 -16.20 -8.98
CA HIS A 261 -27.24 -14.82 -8.59
C HIS A 261 -26.69 -13.82 -9.62
N ALA A 262 -25.46 -14.03 -10.11
CA ALA A 262 -24.82 -13.20 -11.13
C ALA A 262 -25.60 -13.19 -12.44
N ALA A 263 -26.10 -14.35 -12.88
CA ALA A 263 -26.84 -14.50 -14.14
C ALA A 263 -28.11 -13.64 -14.21
N THR A 264 -28.66 -13.24 -13.06
CA THR A 264 -29.86 -12.38 -13.00
C THR A 264 -29.53 -10.87 -12.91
N ARG A 265 -28.25 -10.50 -12.81
CA ARG A 265 -27.79 -9.13 -12.49
C ARG A 265 -26.46 -8.78 -13.19
N GLU A 266 -26.42 -8.91 -14.51
CA GLU A 266 -25.19 -8.69 -15.31
C GLU A 266 -24.51 -7.33 -15.09
N ALA A 267 -25.24 -6.29 -14.65
CA ALA A 267 -24.69 -4.96 -14.40
C ALA A 267 -24.22 -4.71 -12.94
N ASP A 268 -24.45 -5.63 -11.99
CA ASP A 268 -24.09 -5.43 -10.58
C ASP A 268 -22.73 -6.04 -10.22
N SER A 269 -21.66 -5.24 -10.37
CA SER A 269 -20.27 -5.66 -10.10
C SER A 269 -19.94 -5.95 -8.64
N ARG A 270 -20.87 -5.69 -7.69
CA ARG A 270 -20.59 -5.87 -6.26
C ARG A 270 -20.45 -7.35 -5.89
N LEU A 271 -21.19 -8.25 -6.53
CA LEU A 271 -21.07 -9.69 -6.29
C LEU A 271 -19.70 -10.19 -6.73
N ASP A 272 -19.29 -9.87 -7.96
CA ASP A 272 -17.98 -10.23 -8.50
C ASP A 272 -16.83 -9.70 -7.64
N ALA A 273 -16.97 -8.47 -7.15
CA ALA A 273 -15.97 -7.88 -6.27
C ALA A 273 -15.87 -8.61 -4.92
N ARG A 274 -17.00 -9.08 -4.37
CA ARG A 274 -17.01 -9.93 -3.17
C ARG A 274 -16.39 -11.30 -3.43
N ILE A 275 -16.71 -11.95 -4.54
CA ILE A 275 -16.11 -13.24 -4.93
C ILE A 275 -14.59 -13.10 -5.02
N LYS A 276 -14.10 -12.09 -5.75
CA LYS A 276 -12.66 -11.80 -5.87
C LYS A 276 -12.01 -11.51 -4.51
N SER A 277 -12.70 -10.82 -3.61
CA SER A 277 -12.22 -10.58 -2.25
C SER A 277 -12.07 -11.87 -1.45
N TYR A 278 -13.02 -12.80 -1.56
CA TYR A 278 -12.93 -14.12 -0.89
C TYR A 278 -11.83 -15.00 -1.51
N GLU A 279 -11.67 -14.99 -2.83
CA GLU A 279 -10.57 -15.70 -3.50
C GLU A 279 -9.20 -15.12 -3.14
N LEU A 280 -9.10 -13.80 -2.97
CA LEU A 280 -7.90 -13.16 -2.43
C LEU A 280 -7.66 -13.60 -0.98
N ALA A 281 -8.69 -13.63 -0.13
CA ALA A 281 -8.57 -14.10 1.25
C ALA A 281 -8.09 -15.57 1.31
N ALA A 282 -8.62 -16.45 0.47
CA ALA A 282 -8.16 -17.84 0.36
C ALA A 282 -6.68 -17.94 -0.07
N ARG A 283 -6.24 -17.10 -1.02
CA ARG A 283 -4.82 -17.02 -1.39
C ARG A 283 -3.96 -16.48 -0.22
N MET A 284 -4.45 -15.47 0.49
CA MET A 284 -3.80 -14.90 1.66
C MET A 284 -3.63 -15.92 2.79
N GLN A 285 -4.50 -16.92 2.94
CA GLN A 285 -4.32 -17.98 3.94
C GLN A 285 -2.99 -18.73 3.77
N LEU A 286 -2.50 -18.85 2.53
CA LEU A 286 -1.25 -19.54 2.23
C LEU A 286 -0.03 -18.60 2.29
N SER A 287 -0.19 -17.34 1.90
CA SER A 287 0.93 -16.39 1.69
C SER A 287 1.09 -15.34 2.80
N ALA A 288 0.01 -14.96 3.48
CA ALA A 288 0.04 -13.90 4.48
C ALA A 288 0.74 -14.31 5.79
N PRO A 289 0.63 -15.55 6.30
CA PRO A 289 1.36 -15.96 7.50
C PRO A 289 2.88 -15.76 7.37
N GLU A 290 3.46 -16.10 6.22
CA GLU A 290 4.89 -15.89 5.96
C GLU A 290 5.24 -14.39 5.91
N ALA A 291 4.44 -13.57 5.24
CA ALA A 291 4.69 -12.13 5.13
C ALA A 291 4.59 -11.41 6.48
N LEU A 292 3.74 -11.91 7.39
CA LEU A 292 3.47 -11.32 8.70
C LEU A 292 4.34 -11.90 9.82
N ASP A 293 4.91 -13.09 9.64
CA ASP A 293 5.80 -13.71 10.59
C ASP A 293 7.19 -13.04 10.56
N ILE A 294 7.49 -12.30 11.63
CA ILE A 294 8.77 -11.63 11.87
C ILE A 294 9.66 -12.41 12.85
N SER A 295 9.21 -13.56 13.36
CA SER A 295 9.95 -14.33 14.35
C SER A 295 11.29 -14.84 13.80
N HIS A 296 11.33 -15.17 12.51
CA HIS A 296 12.49 -15.65 11.77
C HIS A 296 13.43 -14.53 11.27
N GLU A 297 13.16 -13.26 11.59
CA GLU A 297 14.02 -12.15 11.16
C GLU A 297 15.40 -12.21 11.84
N PRO A 298 16.49 -11.96 11.10
CA PRO A 298 17.84 -11.94 11.67
C PRO A 298 17.96 -10.94 12.82
N ALA A 299 18.80 -11.25 13.82
CA ALA A 299 18.97 -10.41 15.00
C ALA A 299 19.36 -8.95 14.67
N HIS A 300 20.22 -8.74 13.66
CA HIS A 300 20.60 -7.40 13.22
C HIS A 300 19.43 -6.60 12.61
N ILE A 301 18.45 -7.27 12.00
CA ILE A 301 17.23 -6.61 11.50
C ILE A 301 16.31 -6.26 12.66
N LYS A 302 16.13 -7.16 13.64
CA LYS A 302 15.35 -6.86 14.84
C LYS A 302 15.94 -5.67 15.59
N LEU A 303 17.26 -5.61 15.75
CA LEU A 303 17.97 -4.47 16.34
C LEU A 303 17.76 -3.18 15.53
N LEU A 304 17.87 -3.23 14.20
CA LEU A 304 17.66 -2.05 13.34
C LEU A 304 16.24 -1.45 13.50
N TYR A 305 15.26 -2.30 13.78
CA TYR A 305 13.89 -1.89 14.04
C TYR A 305 13.60 -1.77 15.55
N GLY A 306 14.57 -1.81 16.46
CA GLY A 306 14.31 -1.66 17.91
C GLY A 306 13.40 -2.74 18.52
N LEU A 307 13.45 -3.97 18.00
CA LEU A 307 12.70 -5.15 18.47
C LEU A 307 13.56 -6.09 19.34
N ASP A 308 14.69 -5.61 19.87
CA ASP A 308 15.68 -6.38 20.64
C ASP A 308 15.50 -6.29 22.17
N HIS A 309 14.49 -5.57 22.64
CA HIS A 309 14.19 -5.36 24.07
C HIS A 309 13.69 -6.62 24.79
N ASN A 310 13.31 -7.70 24.08
CA ASN A 310 12.84 -8.99 24.64
C ASN A 310 11.63 -8.89 25.60
N VAL A 311 10.85 -7.82 25.53
CA VAL A 311 9.63 -7.64 26.34
C VAL A 311 8.43 -8.18 25.58
N GLN A 312 7.58 -8.97 26.24
CA GLN A 312 6.36 -9.54 25.65
C GLN A 312 5.07 -9.07 26.35
N THR A 313 5.20 -8.46 27.52
CA THR A 313 4.09 -7.99 28.34
C THR A 313 4.33 -6.55 28.74
N TRP A 314 3.32 -5.71 28.57
CA TRP A 314 3.42 -4.28 28.81
C TRP A 314 2.68 -3.90 30.10
N PRO A 315 3.17 -2.90 30.86
CA PRO A 315 2.44 -2.31 31.97
C PRO A 315 1.14 -1.65 31.46
N LYS A 316 0.24 -1.28 32.38
CA LYS A 316 -1.01 -0.59 32.00
C LYS A 316 -0.75 0.84 31.54
N GLU A 317 0.32 1.43 32.04
CA GLU A 317 0.78 2.77 31.68
C GLU A 317 1.51 2.76 30.34
N ILE A 318 1.15 3.72 29.49
CA ILE A 318 1.81 3.93 28.20
C ILE A 318 3.29 4.19 28.43
N ASN A 319 4.14 3.44 27.72
CA ASN A 319 5.58 3.54 27.82
C ASN A 319 6.23 3.54 26.42
N GLU A 320 7.43 4.09 26.35
CA GLU A 320 8.17 4.27 25.09
C GLU A 320 8.49 2.94 24.40
N ILE A 321 8.92 1.93 25.17
CA ILE A 321 9.35 0.63 24.63
C ILE A 321 8.17 -0.10 23.96
N GLU A 322 6.98 -0.05 24.57
CA GLU A 322 5.75 -0.60 23.98
C GLU A 322 5.41 0.06 22.65
N GLU A 323 5.46 1.39 22.59
CA GLU A 323 5.12 2.12 21.38
C GLU A 323 6.16 1.90 20.27
N ILE A 324 7.45 1.82 20.64
CA ILE A 324 8.51 1.41 19.73
C ILE A 324 8.25 0.02 19.18
N ASP A 325 7.92 -0.97 20.02
CA ASP A 325 7.67 -2.35 19.56
C ASP A 325 6.52 -2.40 18.54
N TYR A 326 5.36 -1.84 18.87
CA TYR A 326 4.20 -1.86 17.97
C TYR A 326 4.48 -1.10 16.67
N PHE A 327 5.10 0.09 16.75
CA PHE A 327 5.45 0.85 15.56
C PHE A 327 6.45 0.10 14.67
N SER A 328 7.43 -0.52 15.28
CA SER A 328 8.50 -1.25 14.60
C SER A 328 8.03 -2.52 13.93
N ARG A 329 7.12 -3.28 14.57
CA ARG A 329 6.43 -4.41 13.92
C ARG A 329 5.66 -3.95 12.68
N LYS A 330 4.96 -2.81 12.75
CA LYS A 330 4.25 -2.24 11.59
C LYS A 330 5.24 -1.89 10.46
N CYS A 331 6.35 -1.22 10.78
CA CYS A 331 7.37 -0.87 9.80
C CYS A 331 8.02 -2.11 9.14
N LEU A 332 8.34 -3.13 9.93
CA LEU A 332 8.96 -4.37 9.44
C LEU A 332 7.99 -5.17 8.57
N VAL A 333 6.73 -5.32 9.00
CA VAL A 333 5.69 -5.94 8.17
C VAL A 333 5.45 -5.16 6.88
N ALA A 334 5.41 -3.83 6.91
CA ALA A 334 5.28 -3.00 5.71
C ALA A 334 6.42 -3.28 4.71
N ARG A 335 7.66 -3.43 5.20
CA ARG A 335 8.81 -3.84 4.39
C ARG A 335 8.66 -5.26 3.83
N ARG A 336 8.18 -6.22 4.61
CA ARG A 336 7.97 -7.61 4.16
C ARG A 336 6.88 -7.70 3.11
N CYS A 337 5.71 -7.11 3.34
CA CYS A 337 4.62 -7.00 2.36
C CYS A 337 5.12 -6.38 1.05
N SER A 338 5.93 -5.32 1.15
CA SER A 338 6.60 -4.70 0.02
C SER A 338 7.55 -5.66 -0.72
N SER A 339 8.35 -6.42 0.01
CA SER A 339 9.42 -7.28 -0.55
C SER A 339 8.88 -8.60 -1.12
N ALA A 340 7.83 -9.17 -0.52
CA ALA A 340 7.17 -10.40 -0.98
C ALA A 340 6.65 -10.28 -2.43
N VAL A 341 6.24 -9.07 -2.84
CA VAL A 341 5.92 -8.74 -4.24
C VAL A 341 7.08 -9.04 -5.20
N SER A 342 8.34 -8.86 -4.78
CA SER A 342 9.52 -9.13 -5.60
C SER A 342 10.06 -10.56 -5.51
N ALA A 343 9.60 -11.34 -4.52
CA ALA A 343 9.96 -12.75 -4.38
C ALA A 343 9.02 -13.63 -5.21
N SER A 344 7.72 -13.30 -5.24
CA SER A 344 6.70 -14.01 -6.04
C SER A 344 7.02 -13.97 -7.55
N SER A 345 7.59 -12.86 -8.06
CA SER A 345 8.04 -12.75 -9.46
C SER A 345 9.35 -13.49 -9.77
N ARG A 346 9.97 -14.15 -8.78
CA ARG A 346 11.26 -14.87 -8.93
C ARG A 346 11.14 -16.38 -8.81
N PHE A 347 9.97 -16.93 -8.48
CA PHE A 347 9.75 -18.37 -8.46
C PHE A 347 9.41 -18.90 -9.86
N GLY A 348 10.41 -18.87 -10.75
CA GLY A 348 10.52 -19.79 -11.89
C GLY A 348 11.55 -20.89 -11.55
N PRO A 349 11.40 -22.13 -12.04
CA PRO A 349 12.21 -23.24 -11.58
C PRO A 349 13.67 -23.07 -12.05
N GLY A 350 14.58 -22.99 -11.08
CA GLY A 350 16.01 -23.26 -11.27
C GLY A 350 16.83 -22.13 -11.86
N THR A 351 17.26 -21.19 -11.01
CA THR A 351 18.60 -20.57 -11.16
C THR A 351 19.03 -19.99 -9.81
N THR A 352 19.98 -20.68 -9.18
CA THR A 352 20.78 -20.15 -8.08
C THR A 352 21.74 -19.12 -8.65
N THR A 353 21.57 -17.85 -8.30
CA THR A 353 22.61 -16.84 -8.51
C THR A 353 22.70 -15.92 -7.30
N ALA A 354 23.76 -16.12 -6.53
CA ALA A 354 24.28 -15.13 -5.61
C ALA A 354 24.80 -13.93 -6.42
N PHE A 355 24.47 -12.70 -6.00
CA PHE A 355 25.26 -11.51 -6.35
C PHE A 355 25.33 -10.53 -5.19
N PRO A 356 26.48 -9.84 -5.01
CA PRO A 356 26.79 -8.99 -3.88
C PRO A 356 26.30 -7.54 -4.10
N GLY A 357 26.15 -6.81 -3.00
CA GLY A 357 26.23 -5.34 -2.91
C GLY A 357 25.48 -4.51 -3.97
N ALA A 358 24.28 -4.04 -3.64
CA ALA A 358 23.71 -2.84 -4.26
C ALA A 358 22.73 -2.15 -3.30
N THR A 359 23.23 -1.12 -2.62
CA THR A 359 22.51 0.00 -2.03
C THR A 359 21.51 0.62 -3.00
N GLY A 360 20.28 0.89 -2.55
CA GLY A 360 19.36 1.79 -3.26
C GLY A 360 17.90 1.37 -3.25
N ILE A 361 17.23 1.45 -2.08
CA ILE A 361 15.76 1.47 -2.02
C ILE A 361 15.36 2.91 -1.69
N ARG A 362 14.96 3.68 -2.71
CA ARG A 362 14.31 4.98 -2.55
C ARG A 362 12.84 4.77 -2.21
N THR A 363 12.51 4.75 -0.92
CA THR A 363 11.16 4.94 -0.41
C THR A 363 10.92 6.45 -0.25
N ARG A 364 10.07 7.05 -1.09
CA ARG A 364 9.79 8.49 -1.08
C ARG A 364 8.33 8.73 -0.74
N THR A 365 8.09 9.31 0.45
CA THR A 365 7.19 10.43 0.79
C THR A 365 6.77 10.31 2.26
N PHE A 366 7.18 11.28 3.08
CA PHE A 366 6.60 11.52 4.41
C PHE A 366 5.62 12.70 4.29
N GLY A 367 4.39 12.52 4.73
CA GLY A 367 3.38 13.57 4.74
C GLY A 367 2.75 13.68 6.11
N ALA A 368 3.05 14.75 6.84
CA ALA A 368 2.25 15.21 7.97
C ALA A 368 1.32 16.32 7.46
N THR A 369 0.03 16.24 7.76
CA THR A 369 -0.94 17.29 7.43
C THR A 369 -1.71 17.63 8.68
N THR A 370 -1.64 18.89 9.10
CA THR A 370 -2.56 19.46 10.11
C THR A 370 -3.15 20.78 9.58
N ALA A 371 -4.35 21.10 10.07
CA ALA A 371 -5.14 22.25 9.66
C ALA A 371 -4.41 23.58 9.95
N ARG A 372 -4.53 24.54 9.02
CA ARG A 372 -3.96 25.90 9.14
C ARG A 372 -5.07 26.89 9.48
N SER A 373 -4.79 27.81 10.41
CA SER A 373 -5.31 29.18 10.35
C SER A 373 -4.56 29.96 9.28
N ARG A 374 -5.22 30.86 8.55
CA ARG A 374 -4.58 31.66 7.50
C ARG A 374 -3.93 32.86 8.17
N VAL A 375 -2.63 33.03 7.99
CA VAL A 375 -2.05 34.36 8.10
C VAL A 375 -1.13 34.57 6.91
N ALA A 376 -1.54 35.47 6.03
CA ALA A 376 -0.72 36.01 4.96
C ALA A 376 0.02 37.22 5.54
N TRP A 377 1.34 37.19 5.57
CA TRP A 377 2.16 38.39 5.79
C TRP A 377 2.87 38.75 4.48
N PRO A 378 2.97 40.04 4.15
CA PRO A 378 3.51 40.49 2.87
C PRO A 378 5.01 40.20 2.77
N VAL A 379 5.41 39.70 1.60
CA VAL A 379 6.80 39.54 1.18
C VAL A 379 7.43 40.93 1.09
N ALA A 380 8.51 41.16 1.85
CA ALA A 380 9.32 42.37 1.70
C ALA A 380 10.02 42.36 0.32
N PRO A 381 10.11 43.51 -0.40
CA PRO A 381 10.78 43.56 -1.68
C PRO A 381 12.30 43.44 -1.51
N PRO A 382 13.01 42.89 -2.51
CA PRO A 382 14.44 42.67 -2.46
C PRO A 382 15.21 44.00 -2.44
N ARG A 383 16.26 44.06 -1.62
CA ARG A 383 17.37 45.00 -1.81
C ARG A 383 18.47 44.31 -2.59
#